data_AF-A0A4P7WEY0-F1
#
_entry.id   AF-A0A4P7WEY0-F1
#
_cell.length_a   1.000
_cell.length_b   1.000
_cell.length_c   1.000
_cell.angle_alpha   90.00
_cell.angle_beta   90.00
_cell.angle_gamma   90.00
#
_symmetry.space_group_name_H-M   'P 1'
#
loop_
_entity.id
_entity.type
_entity.pdbx_description
1 polymer ?
#
loop_
_entity_poly.entity_id
_entity_poly.type
_entity_poly.pdbx_seq_one_letter_code
_entity_poly.pdbx_strand_id
1 'polypeptide(L)' 'MASGVLDAARVAKAAELTLAELRAIKEPTEAQQKKALYVERMAAIAKAAAETDKEKGVGSISLVSEEFWWISKHW' A
#
# COMPACT_ATOMS: atom_id res chain seq x y z
N MET A 1 -4.17 -6.49 -17.42
CA MET A 1 -4.01 -5.68 -16.20
C MET A 1 -2.63 -5.06 -16.23
N ALA A 2 -2.52 -3.74 -16.08
CA ALA A 2 -1.22 -3.06 -16.02
C ALA A 2 -0.66 -3.11 -14.59
N SER A 3 0.63 -3.33 -14.45
CA SER A 3 1.34 -3.29 -13.18
C SER A 3 2.61 -2.45 -13.30
N GLY A 4 3.00 -1.81 -12.21
CA GLY A 4 4.21 -0.99 -12.14
C GLY A 4 5.07 -1.39 -10.95
N VAL A 5 6.38 -1.43 -11.16
CA VAL A 5 7.36 -1.64 -10.09
C VAL A 5 7.67 -0.29 -9.45
N LEU A 6 7.51 -0.20 -8.14
CA LEU A 6 7.62 1.05 -7.38
C LEU A 6 8.54 0.86 -6.18
N ASP A 7 9.12 1.95 -5.69
CA ASP A 7 9.92 1.94 -4.46
C ASP A 7 9.05 1.51 -3.27
N ALA A 8 9.47 0.43 -2.60
CA ALA A 8 8.67 -0.21 -1.57
C ALA A 8 8.50 0.68 -0.33
N ALA A 9 9.49 1.50 0.01
CA ALA A 9 9.41 2.41 1.16
C ALA A 9 8.38 3.52 0.92
N ARG A 10 8.33 4.07 -0.30
CA ARG A 10 7.31 5.05 -0.70
C ARG A 10 5.91 4.43 -0.68
N VAL A 11 5.76 3.22 -1.20
CA VAL A 11 4.48 2.48 -1.18
C VAL A 11 4.03 2.24 0.26
N ALA A 12 4.93 1.78 1.14
CA ALA A 12 4.61 1.51 2.54
C ALA A 12 4.06 2.77 3.23
N LYS A 13 4.73 3.92 3.05
CA LYS A 13 4.29 5.20 3.60
C LYS A 13 2.92 5.62 3.08
N ALA A 14 2.71 5.56 1.76
CA ALA A 14 1.43 5.92 1.15
C ALA A 14 0.29 5.00 1.63
N ALA A 15 0.56 3.71 1.75
CA ALA A 15 -0.40 2.73 2.25
C ALA A 15 -0.74 2.94 3.73
N GLU A 16 0.23 3.27 4.58
CA GLU A 16 0.00 3.59 6.00
C GLU A 16 -0.88 4.83 6.18
N LEU A 17 -0.61 5.91 5.43
CA LEU A 17 -1.44 7.12 5.46
C LEU A 17 -2.87 6.86 4.98
N THR A 18 -3.00 6.11 3.89
CA THR A 18 -4.31 5.70 3.36
C THR A 18 -5.08 4.84 4.38
N LEU A 19 -4.39 3.93 5.07
CA LEU A 19 -4.98 3.08 6.08
C LEU A 19 -5.44 3.90 7.30
N ALA A 20 -4.66 4.89 7.71
CA ALA A 20 -5.03 5.80 8.79
C ALA A 20 -6.32 6.57 8.47
N GLU A 21 -6.46 7.09 7.25
CA GLU A 21 -7.69 7.75 6.80
C GLU A 21 -8.89 6.79 6.77
N LEU A 22 -8.72 5.58 6.24
CA LEU A 22 -9.80 4.59 6.18
C LEU A 22 -10.26 4.17 7.59
N ARG A 23 -9.33 4.09 8.54
CA ARG A 23 -9.62 3.77 9.95
C ARG A 23 -10.25 4.94 10.73
N ALA A 24 -10.08 6.17 10.27
CA ALA A 24 -10.70 7.35 10.88
C ALA A 24 -12.19 7.51 10.53
N ILE A 25 -12.72 6.71 9.60
CA ILE A 25 -14.13 6.72 9.22
C ILE A 25 -14.97 6.09 10.35
N LYS A 26 -15.88 6.87 10.94
CA LYS A 26 -16.70 6.45 12.10
C LYS A 26 -17.66 5.29 11.77
N GLU A 27 -18.23 5.28 10.57
CA GLU A 27 -19.21 4.29 10.12
C GLU A 27 -18.83 3.78 8.72
N PRO A 28 -17.81 2.91 8.62
CA PRO A 28 -17.30 2.47 7.33
C PRO A 28 -18.25 1.47 6.67
N THR A 29 -18.52 1.66 5.38
CA THR A 29 -19.24 0.68 4.55
C THR A 29 -18.43 -0.62 4.40
N GLU A 30 -19.07 -1.73 4.03
CA GLU A 30 -18.34 -2.97 3.73
C GLU A 30 -17.24 -2.77 2.67
N ALA A 31 -17.50 -1.93 1.68
CA ALA A 31 -16.51 -1.60 0.65
C ALA A 31 -15.29 -0.88 1.24
N GLN A 32 -15.50 0.05 2.18
CA GLN A 32 -14.42 0.76 2.88
C GLN A 32 -13.64 -0.19 3.81
N GLN A 33 -14.32 -1.11 4.50
CA GLN A 33 -13.68 -2.12 5.34
C GLN A 33 -12.84 -3.10 4.51
N LYS A 34 -13.36 -3.59 3.39
CA LYS A 34 -12.60 -4.43 2.45
C LYS A 34 -11.38 -3.68 1.91
N LYS A 35 -11.55 -2.42 1.49
CA LYS A 35 -10.44 -1.57 1.05
C LYS A 35 -9.38 -1.43 2.16
N ALA A 36 -9.77 -1.19 3.40
CA ALA A 36 -8.84 -1.08 4.53
C ALA A 36 -8.02 -2.36 4.72
N LEU A 37 -8.66 -3.53 4.68
CA LEU A 37 -7.98 -4.82 4.78
C LEU A 37 -6.97 -5.05 3.65
N TYR A 38 -7.32 -4.65 2.42
CA TYR A 38 -6.41 -4.75 1.28
C TYR A 38 -5.22 -3.79 1.40
N VAL A 39 -5.46 -2.53 1.76
CA VAL A 39 -4.41 -1.53 1.97
C VAL A 39 -3.49 -1.94 3.12
N GLU A 40 -4.02 -2.54 4.19
CA GLU A 40 -3.22 -3.08 5.30
C GLU A 40 -2.27 -4.19 4.85
N ARG A 41 -2.75 -5.14 4.04
CA ARG A 41 -1.91 -6.20 3.47
C ARG A 41 -0.81 -5.61 2.58
N MET A 42 -1.17 -4.66 1.74
CA MET A 42 -0.21 -3.97 0.87
C MET A 42 0.85 -3.22 1.68
N ALA A 43 0.46 -2.51 2.75
CA ALA A 43 1.37 -1.83 3.65
C ALA A 43 2.36 -2.80 4.29
N ALA A 44 1.88 -3.96 4.77
CA ALA A 44 2.73 -4.98 5.36
C ALA A 44 3.75 -5.56 4.36
N ILE A 45 3.31 -5.86 3.13
CA ILE A 45 4.20 -6.39 2.08
C ILE A 45 5.21 -5.33 1.65
N ALA A 46 4.77 -4.09 1.42
CA ALA A 46 5.63 -2.99 1.02
C ALA A 46 6.66 -2.66 2.11
N LYS A 47 6.27 -2.72 3.38
CA LYS A 47 7.19 -2.56 4.51
C LYS A 47 8.22 -3.69 4.57
N ALA A 48 7.79 -4.94 4.45
CA ALA A 48 8.72 -6.07 4.39
C ALA A 48 9.70 -5.95 3.21
N ALA A 49 9.21 -5.53 2.04
CA ALA A 49 10.04 -5.28 0.87
C ALA A 49 10.99 -4.08 1.02
N ALA A 50 10.61 -3.08 1.82
CA ALA A 50 11.45 -1.92 2.14
C ALA A 50 12.53 -2.25 3.17
N GLU A 51 12.26 -3.20 4.07
CA GLU A 51 13.17 -3.68 5.11
C GLU A 51 14.09 -4.80 4.61
N THR A 52 13.78 -5.45 3.48
CA THR A 52 14.73 -6.36 2.83
C THR A 52 15.97 -5.60 2.35
N ASP A 53 17.10 -6.28 2.47
CA ASP A 53 18.44 -5.73 2.29
C ASP A 53 18.62 -5.06 0.92
N LYS A 54 18.67 -3.72 0.93
CA LYS A 54 18.88 -2.90 -0.28
C LYS A 54 20.18 -3.24 -0.99
N GLU A 55 21.19 -3.74 -0.26
CA GLU A 55 22.48 -4.14 -0.84
C GLU A 55 22.39 -5.42 -1.67
N LYS A 56 21.32 -6.22 -1.50
CA LYS A 56 21.00 -7.39 -2.35
C LYS A 56 20.07 -7.05 -3.52
N GLY A 57 19.84 -5.77 -3.79
CA GLY A 57 19.07 -5.30 -4.93
C GLY A 57 17.55 -5.49 -4.81
N VAL A 58 17.03 -5.65 -3.59
CA VAL A 58 15.59 -5.81 -3.34
C VAL A 58 15.11 -4.65 -2.46
N GLY A 59 14.17 -3.87 -2.99
CA GLY A 59 13.59 -2.67 -2.36
C GLY A 59 12.37 -2.14 -3.10
N SER A 60 11.75 -2.99 -3.92
CA SER A 60 10.69 -2.62 -4.84
C SER A 60 9.50 -3.57 -4.73
N ILE A 61 8.30 -3.05 -4.93
CA ILE A 61 7.06 -3.82 -4.96
C ILE A 61 6.34 -3.55 -6.27
N SER A 62 5.71 -4.59 -6.83
CA SER A 62 4.83 -4.45 -7.99
C SER A 62 3.41 -4.23 -7.50
N LEU A 63 2.78 -3.15 -7.96
CA LEU A 63 1.37 -2.89 -7.74
C LEU A 63 0.59 -3.02 -9.05
N VAL A 64 -0.61 -3.60 -8.99
CA VAL A 64 -1.58 -3.48 -10.08
C VAL A 64 -2.26 -2.10 -10.05
N SER A 65 -2.89 -1.72 -11.17
CA SER A 65 -3.53 -0.40 -11.30
C SER A 65 -4.53 -0.08 -10.18
N GLU A 66 -5.31 -1.07 -9.73
CA GLU A 66 -6.29 -0.90 -8.65
C GLU A 66 -5.62 -0.57 -7.31
N GLU A 67 -4.57 -1.31 -6.96
CA GLU A 67 -3.79 -1.10 -5.73
C GLU A 67 -3.15 0.29 -5.72
N PHE A 68 -2.59 0.71 -6.86
CA PHE A 68 -2.07 2.07 -7.02
C PHE A 68 -3.17 3.11 -6.81
N TRP A 69 -4.35 2.94 -7.41
CA TRP A 69 -5.48 3.86 -7.25
C TRP A 69 -5.98 3.95 -5.81
N TRP A 70 -5.84 2.89 -5.01
CA TRP A 70 -6.25 2.94 -3.62
C TRP A 70 -5.43 3.89 -2.76
N ILE A 71 -4.13 4.06 -3.06
CA ILE A 71 -3.17 4.86 -2.30
C ILE A 71 -2.69 6.12 -3.03
N SER A 72 -3.18 6.39 -4.24
CA SER A 72 -2.68 7.49 -5.08
C SER A 72 -2.85 8.89 -4.49
N LYS A 73 -3.80 9.08 -3.56
CA LYS A 73 -3.96 10.35 -2.82
C LYS A 73 -2.80 10.63 -1.85
N HIS A 74 -2.07 9.60 -1.45
CA HIS A 74 -0.97 9.66 -0.46
C HIS A 74 0.40 9.34 -1.08
N TRP A 75 0.46 9.31 -2.41
CA TRP A 75 1.66 9.03 -3.19
C TRP A 75 2.62 10.22 -3.26
#